data_AF-A0A8C9BLI0-F1
#
_entry.id   AF-A0A8C9BLI0-F1
#
_cell.length_a   1.000
_cell.length_b   1.000
_cell.length_c   1.000
_cell.angle_alpha   90.00
_cell.angle_beta   90.00
_cell.angle_gamma   90.00
#
_symmetry.space_group_name_H-M   'P 1'
#
loop_
_entity.id
_entity.type
_entity.pdbx_description
1 polymer ?
#
loop_
_entity_poly.entity_id
_entity_poly.type
_entity_poly.pdbx_seq_one_letter_code
_entity_poly.pdbx_strand_id
1 'polypeptide(L)'
;MSLFLPLALCTLAACCGAVSPPQPAPSPSHLLSLACNNSYVLDIANFILQDINRDRKDGYVLSLNRVSDAREHTQEAGLGSLFYFMLDVLETGCHVLSRRSWKNCGVRTLHESKKRSEV
;
A
#
# COMPACT_ATOMS: atom_id res chain seq x y z
N MET A 1 -55.33 -32.02 29.43
CA MET A 1 -55.01 -30.96 28.44
C MET A 1 -53.63 -30.32 28.70
N SER A 2 -52.60 -31.08 29.07
CA SER A 2 -51.28 -30.53 29.48
C SER A 2 -50.11 -30.94 28.57
N LEU A 3 -50.31 -31.86 27.62
CA LEU A 3 -49.24 -32.35 26.74
C LEU A 3 -49.12 -31.56 25.43
N PHE A 4 -50.12 -30.76 25.07
CA PHE A 4 -50.14 -30.00 23.81
C PHE A 4 -49.19 -28.80 23.83
N LEU A 5 -49.02 -28.16 24.99
CA LEU A 5 -48.13 -27.02 25.16
C LEU A 5 -46.63 -27.37 24.98
N PRO A 6 -46.07 -28.43 25.61
CA PRO A 6 -44.68 -28.82 25.39
C PRO A 6 -44.44 -29.33 23.96
N LEU A 7 -45.42 -30.01 23.35
CA LEU A 7 -45.34 -30.44 21.95
C LEU A 7 -45.26 -29.24 20.99
N ALA A 8 -46.08 -28.21 21.19
CA ALA A 8 -46.03 -26.98 20.41
C ALA A 8 -44.69 -26.24 20.57
N LEU A 9 -44.15 -26.18 21.79
CA LEU A 9 -42.84 -25.58 22.08
C LEU A 9 -41.69 -26.34 21.38
N CYS A 10 -41.71 -27.68 21.38
CA CYS A 10 -40.72 -28.49 20.66
C CYS A 10 -40.75 -28.26 19.14
N THR A 11 -41.96 -28.10 18.55
CA THR A 11 -42.07 -27.81 17.11
C THR A 11 -41.54 -26.43 16.73
N LEU A 12 -41.72 -25.42 17.61
CA LEU A 12 -41.17 -24.08 17.39
C LEU A 12 -39.63 -24.07 17.46
N ALA A 13 -39.05 -24.79 18.41
CA ALA A 13 -37.59 -24.89 18.56
C ALA A 13 -36.92 -25.61 17.39
N ALA A 14 -37.57 -26.63 16.82
CA ALA A 14 -37.03 -27.41 15.69
C ALA A 14 -37.04 -26.64 14.35
N CYS A 15 -37.89 -25.61 14.21
CA CYS A 15 -38.01 -24.83 12.97
C CYS A 15 -37.12 -23.57 12.95
N CYS A 16 -36.46 -23.23 14.06
CA CYS A 16 -35.56 -22.07 14.13
C CYS A 16 -34.11 -22.45 13.81
N GLY A 17 -33.86 -22.93 12.60
CA GLY A 17 -32.51 -23.06 12.06
C GLY A 17 -32.11 -21.79 11.31
N ALA A 18 -31.12 -21.05 11.82
CA ALA A 18 -30.51 -19.97 11.05
C ALA A 18 -29.49 -20.57 10.08
N VAL A 19 -29.85 -20.66 8.80
CA VAL A 19 -28.90 -20.97 7.72
C VAL A 19 -28.38 -19.64 7.19
N SER A 20 -27.08 -19.39 7.31
CA SER A 20 -26.48 -18.24 6.64
C SER A 20 -26.65 -18.42 5.12
N PRO A 21 -27.10 -17.39 4.38
CA PRO A 21 -27.03 -17.47 2.93
C PRO A 21 -25.56 -17.73 2.54
N PRO A 22 -25.30 -18.51 1.48
CA PRO A 22 -23.95 -18.68 0.98
C PRO A 22 -23.38 -17.29 0.72
N GLN A 23 -22.35 -16.91 1.49
CA GLN A 23 -21.65 -15.65 1.25
C GLN A 23 -21.09 -15.74 -0.17
N PRO A 24 -21.36 -14.74 -1.04
CA PRO A 24 -20.63 -14.62 -2.28
C PRO A 24 -19.15 -14.70 -1.96
N ALA A 25 -18.42 -15.60 -2.64
CA ALA A 25 -16.97 -15.63 -2.51
C ALA A 25 -16.46 -14.20 -2.76
N PRO A 26 -15.53 -13.68 -1.93
CA PRO A 26 -14.95 -12.38 -2.17
C PRO A 26 -14.47 -12.33 -3.63
N SER A 27 -14.99 -11.37 -4.40
CA SER A 27 -14.50 -11.12 -5.76
C SER A 27 -12.98 -10.98 -5.66
N PRO A 28 -12.18 -11.70 -6.47
CA PRO A 28 -10.75 -11.54 -6.43
C PRO A 28 -10.45 -10.08 -6.75
N SER A 29 -9.96 -9.35 -5.75
CA SER A 29 -9.65 -7.94 -5.90
C SER A 29 -8.59 -7.81 -6.98
N HIS A 30 -8.86 -7.05 -8.03
CA HIS A 30 -7.99 -6.98 -9.20
C HIS A 30 -6.74 -6.18 -8.86
N LEU A 31 -5.67 -6.90 -8.54
CA LEU A 31 -4.32 -6.35 -8.43
C LEU A 31 -3.74 -6.22 -9.85
N LEU A 32 -3.78 -5.01 -10.40
CA LEU A 32 -3.28 -4.68 -11.72
C LEU A 32 -1.78 -4.39 -11.67
N SER A 33 -0.99 -5.10 -12.47
CA SER A 33 0.41 -4.75 -12.69
C SER A 33 0.50 -3.58 -13.68
N LEU A 34 1.22 -2.52 -13.29
CA LEU A 34 1.43 -1.34 -14.10
C LEU A 34 2.83 -1.34 -14.71
N ALA A 35 2.97 -0.78 -15.91
CA ALA A 35 4.28 -0.62 -16.55
C ALA A 35 5.13 0.42 -15.80
N CYS A 36 6.31 0.03 -15.35
CA CYS A 36 7.18 0.86 -14.50
C CYS A 36 7.68 2.16 -15.18
N ASN A 37 7.69 2.19 -16.53
CA ASN A 37 8.08 3.36 -17.33
C ASN A 37 6.89 4.21 -17.80
N ASN A 38 5.65 3.89 -17.39
CA ASN A 38 4.48 4.70 -17.68
C ASN A 38 4.60 6.05 -16.95
N SER A 39 4.33 7.17 -17.64
CA SER A 39 4.37 8.52 -17.05
C SER A 39 3.47 8.63 -15.81
N TYR A 40 2.28 8.03 -15.84
CA TYR A 40 1.36 8.01 -14.70
C TYR A 40 1.99 7.35 -13.46
N VAL A 41 2.69 6.23 -13.65
CA VAL A 41 3.38 5.51 -12.58
C VAL A 41 4.55 6.33 -12.04
N LEU A 42 5.32 6.98 -12.93
CA LEU A 42 6.45 7.83 -12.56
C LEU A 42 5.99 9.08 -11.78
N ASP A 43 4.85 9.67 -12.15
CA ASP A 43 4.29 10.81 -11.42
C ASP A 43 3.89 10.44 -10.00
N ILE A 44 3.22 9.30 -9.82
CA ILE A 44 2.89 8.78 -8.49
C ILE A 44 4.18 8.46 -7.70
N ALA A 45 5.16 7.81 -8.32
CA ALA A 45 6.45 7.52 -7.68
C ALA A 45 7.15 8.80 -7.20
N ASN A 46 7.06 9.90 -7.97
CA ASN A 46 7.61 11.20 -7.58
C ASN A 46 6.94 11.74 -6.32
N PHE A 47 5.61 11.64 -6.21
CA PHE A 47 4.85 12.04 -5.02
C PHE A 47 5.19 11.18 -3.82
N ILE A 48 5.18 9.84 -3.97
CA ILE A 48 5.53 8.88 -2.92
C ILE A 48 6.93 9.21 -2.36
N LEU A 49 7.92 9.40 -3.22
CA LEU A 49 9.29 9.67 -2.79
C LEU A 49 9.43 11.05 -2.13
N GLN A 50 8.70 12.06 -2.61
CA GLN A 50 8.67 13.38 -1.98
C GLN A 50 8.11 13.30 -0.56
N ASP A 51 7.04 12.53 -0.36
CA ASP A 51 6.40 12.39 0.95
C ASP A 51 7.26 11.59 1.93
N ILE A 52 7.90 10.50 1.46
CA ILE A 52 8.91 9.76 2.24
C ILE A 52 10.02 10.71 2.71
N ASN A 53 10.60 11.50 1.81
CA ASN A 53 11.66 12.46 2.16
C ASN A 53 11.19 13.55 3.14
N ARG A 54 9.92 13.95 3.06
CA ARG A 54 9.32 14.91 3.99
C ARG A 54 9.15 14.30 5.38
N ASP A 55 8.81 13.03 5.48
CA ASP A 55 8.62 12.39 6.77
C ASP A 55 9.94 12.01 7.46
N ARG A 56 10.97 11.65 6.69
CA ARG A 56 12.30 11.35 7.26
C ARG A 56 12.83 12.49 8.12
N LYS A 57 13.34 12.14 9.31
CA LYS A 57 13.88 13.10 10.30
C LYS A 57 15.42 13.13 10.32
N ASP A 58 16.07 12.12 9.75
CA ASP A 58 17.53 12.00 9.69
C ASP A 58 18.03 11.43 8.34
N GLY A 59 19.31 11.66 8.08
CA GLY A 59 20.03 11.24 6.90
C GLY A 59 19.85 12.20 5.73
N TYR A 60 19.98 11.67 4.53
CA TYR A 60 19.99 12.46 3.31
C TYR A 60 18.74 12.20 2.47
N VAL A 61 18.37 13.20 1.68
CA VAL A 61 17.27 13.15 0.73
C VAL A 61 17.55 12.01 -0.26
N LEU A 62 16.54 11.19 -0.49
CA LEU A 62 16.55 10.12 -1.48
C LEU A 62 16.10 10.66 -2.84
N SER A 63 16.79 10.21 -3.89
CA SER A 63 16.41 10.42 -5.29
C SER A 63 15.90 9.12 -5.90
N LEU A 64 15.00 9.23 -6.88
CA LEU A 64 14.46 8.07 -7.59
C LEU A 64 15.47 7.59 -8.61
N ASN A 65 15.89 6.32 -8.55
CA ASN A 65 16.67 5.68 -9.60
C ASN A 65 15.75 5.06 -10.65
N ARG A 66 14.85 4.19 -10.20
CA ARG A 66 13.81 3.56 -11.03
C ARG A 66 12.66 3.03 -10.18
N VAL A 67 11.54 2.79 -10.83
CA VAL A 67 10.45 1.97 -10.29
C VAL A 67 10.75 0.51 -10.65
N SER A 68 10.87 -0.36 -9.64
CA SER A 68 11.16 -1.78 -9.85
C SER A 68 9.90 -2.65 -9.90
N ASP A 69 8.81 -2.19 -9.28
CA ASP A 69 7.47 -2.79 -9.37
C ASP A 69 6.41 -1.73 -9.08
N ALA A 70 5.27 -1.82 -9.78
CA ALA A 70 4.12 -0.95 -9.56
C ALA A 70 2.84 -1.76 -9.74
N ARG A 71 2.00 -1.76 -8.71
CA ARG A 71 0.73 -2.45 -8.69
C ARG A 71 -0.38 -1.55 -8.18
N GLU A 72 -1.54 -1.64 -8.79
CA GLU A 72 -2.74 -0.93 -8.39
C GLU A 72 -3.81 -1.92 -7.97
N HIS A 73 -4.42 -1.64 -6.83
CA HIS A 73 -5.58 -2.35 -6.34
C HIS A 73 -6.75 -1.37 -6.33
N THR A 74 -7.65 -1.52 -7.31
CA THR A 74 -8.86 -0.72 -7.39
C THR A 74 -9.84 -1.20 -6.33
N GLN A 75 -10.22 -0.31 -5.42
CA GLN A 75 -11.18 -0.65 -4.36
C GLN A 75 -12.60 -0.64 -4.92
N GLU A 76 -13.44 -1.54 -4.41
CA GLU A 76 -14.85 -1.59 -4.78
C GLU A 76 -15.58 -0.28 -4.45
N ALA A 77 -16.71 -0.06 -5.13
CA ALA A 77 -17.62 1.06 -4.87
C ALA A 77 -17.02 2.47 -4.98
N GLY A 78 -15.94 2.65 -5.76
CA GLY A 78 -15.41 3.99 -6.08
C GLY A 78 -14.65 4.66 -4.93
N LEU A 79 -14.23 3.90 -3.94
CA LEU A 79 -13.42 4.39 -2.80
C LEU A 79 -12.00 4.81 -3.20
N GLY A 80 -11.61 4.59 -4.46
CA GLY A 80 -10.33 4.97 -5.04
C GLY A 80 -9.42 3.77 -5.29
N SER A 81 -8.12 4.05 -5.38
CA SER A 81 -7.09 3.06 -5.71
C SER A 81 -6.02 3.02 -4.62
N LEU A 82 -5.61 1.80 -4.26
CA LEU A 82 -4.45 1.56 -3.42
C LEU A 82 -3.27 1.16 -4.30
N PHE A 83 -2.13 1.82 -4.10
CA PHE A 83 -0.94 1.56 -4.91
C PHE A 83 0.16 0.89 -4.08
N TYR A 84 0.76 -0.15 -4.64
CA TYR A 84 1.94 -0.81 -4.11
C TYR A 84 3.12 -0.53 -5.04
N PHE A 85 4.13 0.16 -4.51
CA PHE A 85 5.32 0.54 -5.27
C PHE A 85 6.57 -0.04 -4.63
N MET A 86 7.45 -0.58 -5.47
CA MET A 86 8.85 -0.84 -5.13
C MET A 86 9.70 0.20 -5.85
N LEU A 87 10.40 1.02 -5.07
CA LEU A 87 11.24 2.10 -5.57
C LEU A 87 12.70 1.78 -5.27
N ASP A 88 13.52 1.74 -6.31
CA ASP A 88 14.96 1.72 -6.14
C ASP A 88 15.43 3.17 -6.00
N VAL A 89 16.09 3.49 -4.89
CA VAL A 89 16.43 4.87 -4.50
C VAL A 89 17.94 5.04 -4.30
N LEU A 90 18.40 6.27 -4.48
CA LEU A 90 19.82 6.64 -4.27
C LEU A 90 19.92 7.81 -3.29
N GLU A 91 20.92 7.75 -2.42
CA GLU A 91 21.23 8.84 -1.49
C GLU A 91 21.79 10.07 -2.22
N THR A 92 21.37 11.27 -1.82
CA THR A 92 21.84 12.54 -2.37
C THR A 92 22.72 13.31 -1.37
N GLY A 93 23.36 14.38 -1.82
CA GLY A 93 24.17 15.23 -0.94
C GLY A 93 23.36 16.14 0.00
N CYS A 94 22.04 16.22 -0.17
CA CYS A 94 21.19 17.08 0.65
C CYS A 94 20.77 16.38 1.95
N HIS A 95 20.95 17.00 3.10
CA HIS A 95 20.36 16.49 4.34
C HIS A 95 18.82 16.66 4.34
N VAL A 96 18.07 15.72 4.92
CA VAL A 96 16.57 15.78 4.92
C VAL A 96 16.01 17.03 5.60
N LEU A 97 16.74 17.57 6.58
CA LEU A 97 16.38 18.82 7.27
C LEU A 97 16.42 20.05 6.35
N SER A 98 17.11 19.99 5.20
CA SER A 98 17.11 21.07 4.21
C SER A 98 15.74 21.26 3.55
N ARG A 99 14.84 20.27 3.64
CA ARG A 99 13.52 20.24 3.01
C ARG A 99 13.54 20.49 1.49
N ARG A 100 14.70 20.35 0.84
CA ARG A 100 14.83 20.51 -0.61
C ARG A 100 14.16 19.35 -1.33
N SER A 101 13.57 19.67 -2.49
CA SER A 101 13.12 18.65 -3.43
C SER A 101 14.31 17.80 -3.87
N TRP A 102 14.11 16.48 -3.94
CA TRP A 102 15.14 15.54 -4.38
C TRP A 102 15.60 15.81 -5.83
N LYS A 103 14.75 16.41 -6.68
CA LYS A 103 15.11 16.82 -8.05
C LYS A 103 16.21 17.90 -8.08
N ASN A 104 16.40 18.61 -6.97
CA ASN A 104 17.42 19.66 -6.81
C ASN A 104 18.62 19.18 -5.99
N CYS A 105 18.72 17.88 -5.73
CA CYS A 105 19.75 17.29 -4.90
C CYS A 105 20.56 16.28 -5.72
N GLY A 106 21.84 16.59 -5.92
CA GLY A 106 22.74 15.72 -6.67
C GLY A 106 22.95 14.38 -5.95
N VAL A 107 22.89 13.29 -6.71
CA VAL A 107 23.18 11.94 -6.22
C VAL A 107 24.63 11.87 -5.74
N ARG A 108 24.88 11.26 -4.58
CA ARG A 108 26.25 11.07 -4.09
C ARG A 108 26.96 10.05 -4.95
N THR A 109 28.23 10.31 -5.23
CA THR A 109 29.06 9.28 -5.86
C THR A 109 29.32 8.16 -4.85
N LEU A 110 29.42 6.92 -5.35
CA LEU A 110 29.58 5.72 -4.51
C LEU A 110 30.76 5.81 -3.51
N HIS A 111 31.77 6.62 -3.84
CA HIS A 111 32.96 6.81 -3.01
C HIS A 111 32.66 7.58 -1.72
N GLU A 112 31.67 8.47 -1.71
CA GLU A 112 31.25 9.21 -0.52
C GLU A 112 30.34 8.39 0.40
N SER A 113 29.51 7.52 -0.19
CA SER A 113 28.61 6.66 0.57
C SER A 113 29.37 5.60 1.37
N LYS A 114 30.44 5.02 0.81
CA LYS A 114 31.25 4.00 1.50
C LYS A 114 32.07 4.54 2.66
N LYS A 115 32.57 5.78 2.55
CA LYS A 115 33.36 6.42 3.63
C LYS A 115 32.66 6.47 4.98
N ARG A 116 31.33 6.39 5.03
CA ARG A 116 30.58 6.40 6.29
C ARG A 116 30.25 5.00 6.83
N SER A 117 30.25 3.96 5.99
CA SER A 117 30.11 2.58 6.48
C SER A 117 31.38 2.04 7.14
N GLU A 118 32.51 2.71 6.95
CA GLU A 118 33.82 2.34 7.49
C GLU A 118 34.25 3.18 8.72
N VAL A 119 33.37 4.06 9.24
CA VAL A 119 33.60 4.85 10.46
C VAL A 119 32.71 4.37 11.60
#